data_AF-A0A2L2Z8B7-F1
#
_entry.id   AF-A0A2L2Z8B7-F1
#
_cell.length_a   1.000
_cell.length_b   1.000
_cell.length_c   1.000
_cell.angle_alpha   90.00
_cell.angle_beta   90.00
_cell.angle_gamma   90.00
#
_symmetry.space_group_name_H-M   'P 1'
#
loop_
_entity.id
_entity.type
_entity.pdbx_description
1 polymer ?
#
loop_
_entity_poly.entity_id
_entity_poly.type
_entity_poly.pdbx_seq_one_letter_code
_entity_poly.pdbx_strand_id
1 'polypeptide(L)' 'VELPWKRNSSELSDNFNLAKKRLGSLMRKMQSDKVLYSEYRKVLKGYLDEGIIEKVTSPFFTTNNPVFYLPHQVIIKNES' A
#
# COMPACT_ATOMS: atom_id res chain seq x y z
N VAL A 1 -28.98 -14.77 8.85
CA VAL A 1 -27.90 -14.11 9.63
C VAL A 1 -27.55 -12.82 8.92
N GLU A 2 -27.72 -11.69 9.59
CA GLU A 2 -27.35 -10.38 9.02
C GLU A 2 -25.88 -10.10 9.35
N LEU A 3 -25.11 -9.68 8.36
CA LEU A 3 -23.70 -9.36 8.53
C LEU A 3 -23.55 -7.98 9.20
N PRO A 4 -22.51 -7.75 10.03
CA PRO A 4 -22.35 -6.53 10.82
C PRO A 4 -21.80 -5.37 9.98
N TRP A 5 -22.48 -5.02 8.90
CA TRP A 5 -22.08 -3.93 8.02
C TRP A 5 -22.42 -2.59 8.67
N LYS A 6 -21.48 -1.65 8.64
CA LYS A 6 -21.79 -0.25 8.94
C LYS A 6 -22.59 0.34 7.79
N ARG A 7 -23.71 1.01 8.11
CA ARG A 7 -24.66 1.53 7.11
C ARG A 7 -24.18 2.80 6.40
N ASN A 8 -23.34 3.61 7.06
CA ASN A 8 -22.83 4.87 6.53
C ASN A 8 -21.32 4.83 6.34
N SER A 9 -20.85 5.10 5.12
CA SER A 9 -19.40 5.18 4.81
C SER A 9 -18.72 6.40 5.44
N SER A 10 -19.48 7.47 5.72
CA SER A 10 -19.00 8.71 6.33
C SER A 10 -18.57 8.55 7.79
N GLU A 11 -18.97 7.46 8.46
CA GLU A 11 -18.57 7.14 9.83
C GLU A 11 -17.24 6.38 9.90
N LEU A 12 -16.63 6.07 8.75
CA LEU A 12 -15.35 5.35 8.69
C LEU A 12 -14.19 6.34 8.69
N SER A 13 -13.29 6.23 9.67
CA SER A 13 -11.98 6.89 9.64
C SER A 13 -11.09 6.27 8.57
N ASP A 14 -10.33 7.08 7.84
CA ASP A 14 -9.30 6.59 6.92
C ASP A 14 -8.15 5.88 7.66
N ASN A 15 -7.25 5.24 6.90
CA ASN A 15 -6.08 4.55 7.45
C ASN A 15 -4.74 5.21 7.06
N PHE A 16 -4.72 6.47 6.63
CA PHE A 16 -3.55 7.12 6.05
C PHE A 16 -2.36 7.15 7.02
N ASN A 17 -2.58 7.59 8.26
CA ASN A 17 -1.52 7.69 9.26
C ASN A 17 -0.88 6.32 9.57
N LEU A 18 -1.69 5.27 9.61
CA LEU A 18 -1.21 3.90 9.81
C LEU A 18 -0.41 3.41 8.59
N ALA A 19 -0.90 3.67 7.38
CA ALA A 19 -0.21 3.33 6.13
C ALA A 19 1.14 4.06 6.01
N LYS A 20 1.19 5.36 6.34
CA LYS A 20 2.41 6.16 6.37
C LYS A 20 3.44 5.60 7.35
N LYS A 21 3.01 5.20 8.56
CA LYS A 21 3.89 4.57 9.57
C LYS A 21 4.47 3.24 9.06
N ARG A 22 3.64 2.41 8.43
CA ARG A 22 4.07 1.13 7.82
C ARG A 22 5.07 1.35 6.68
N LEU A 23 4.80 2.31 5.80
CA LEU A 23 5.72 2.69 4.72
C LEU A 23 7.08 3.13 5.26
N GLY A 24 7.10 3.95 6.31
CA GLY A 24 8.35 4.37 6.96
C GLY A 24 9.16 3.18 7.50
N SER A 25 8.50 2.19 8.13
CA SER A 25 9.15 0.96 8.57
C SER A 25 9.71 0.13 7.41
N LEU A 26 8.96 0.02 6.32
CA LEU A 26 9.38 -0.67 5.10
C LEU A 26 10.62 0.00 4.48
N MET A 27 10.61 1.32 4.38
CA MET A 27 11.73 2.11 3.85
C MET A 27 13.00 1.93 4.69
N ARG A 28 12.90 1.94 6.03
CA ARG A 28 14.06 1.69 6.91
C ARG A 28 14.66 0.30 6.67
N LYS A 29 13.82 -0.73 6.52
CA LYS A 29 14.29 -2.10 6.21
C LYS A 29 15.03 -2.15 4.87
N MET A 30 14.51 -1.47 3.85
CA MET A 30 15.14 -1.38 2.53
C MET A 30 16.45 -0.59 2.54
N GLN A 31 16.57 0.43 3.41
CA GLN A 31 17.83 1.16 3.56
C GLN A 31 18.94 0.27 4.14
N SER A 32 18.61 -0.62 5.07
CA SER A 32 19.56 -1.57 5.63
C SER A 32 19.85 -2.78 4.73
N ASP A 33 18.89 -3.18 3.89
CA ASP A 33 18.98 -4.38 3.03
C ASP A 33 18.87 -4.00 1.55
N LYS A 34 20.03 -3.89 0.89
CA LYS A 34 20.12 -3.50 -0.52
C LYS A 34 19.55 -4.54 -1.48
N VAL A 35 19.60 -5.83 -1.11
CA VAL A 35 19.07 -6.91 -1.95
C VAL A 35 17.55 -6.82 -1.95
N LEU A 36 16.95 -6.70 -0.77
CA LEU A 36 15.52 -6.47 -0.61
C LEU A 36 15.04 -5.25 -1.40
N TYR A 37 15.77 -4.13 -1.32
CA TYR A 37 15.41 -2.92 -2.06
C TYR A 37 15.43 -3.13 -3.58
N SER A 38 16.46 -3.80 -4.10
CA SER A 38 16.60 -4.08 -5.53
C SER A 38 15.46 -4.94 -6.05
N GLU A 39 15.19 -6.08 -5.40
CA GLU A 39 14.13 -7.00 -5.82
C GLU A 39 12.75 -6.36 -5.70
N TYR A 40 12.51 -5.64 -4.62
CA TYR A 40 11.25 -4.93 -4.42
C TYR A 40 10.99 -3.89 -5.51
N ARG A 41 12.01 -3.10 -5.87
CA ARG A 41 11.92 -2.10 -6.93
C ARG A 41 11.66 -2.76 -8.29
N LYS A 42 12.28 -3.90 -8.56
CA LYS A 42 12.09 -4.67 -9.80
C LYS A 42 10.65 -5.12 -9.96
N VAL A 43 10.03 -5.65 -8.90
CA VAL A 43 8.61 -6.06 -8.90
C VAL A 43 7.68 -4.87 -9.15
N LEU A 44 7.85 -3.77 -8.41
CA LEU A 44 7.02 -2.58 -8.63
C LEU A 44 7.17 -2.00 -10.03
N LYS A 45 8.38 -2.05 -10.60
CA LYS A 45 8.59 -1.63 -11.99
C LYS A 45 7.86 -2.55 -12.96
N GLY A 46 7.92 -3.87 -12.78
CA GLY A 46 7.14 -4.81 -13.58
C GLY A 46 5.64 -4.51 -13.54
N TYR A 47 5.09 -4.27 -12.36
CA TYR A 47 3.67 -3.89 -12.23
C TYR A 47 3.33 -2.57 -12.91
N LEU A 48 4.25 -1.60 -12.91
CA LEU A 48 4.05 -0.34 -13.62
C LEU A 48 4.08 -0.53 -15.13
N ASP A 49 5.05 -1.31 -15.63
CA ASP A 49 5.23 -1.61 -17.05
C ASP A 49 4.05 -2.45 -17.59
N GLU A 50 3.48 -3.35 -16.77
CA GLU A 50 2.28 -4.14 -17.07
C GLU A 50 0.96 -3.35 -16.90
N GLY A 51 1.00 -2.13 -16.37
CA GLY A 51 -0.19 -1.31 -16.12
C GLY A 51 -1.06 -1.79 -14.96
N ILE A 52 -0.53 -2.65 -14.08
CA ILE A 52 -1.20 -3.11 -12.85
C ILE A 52 -1.29 -1.99 -11.82
N ILE A 53 -0.26 -1.15 -11.75
CA ILE A 53 -0.21 0.03 -10.88
C ILE A 53 0.08 1.27 -11.71
N GLU A 54 -0.36 2.42 -11.21
CA GLU A 54 -0.08 3.72 -11.82
C GLU A 54 0.44 4.72 -10.78
N LYS A 55 1.13 5.76 -11.27
CA LYS A 55 1.57 6.85 -10.40
C LYS A 55 0.40 7.81 -10.18
N VAL A 56 0.02 8.00 -8.93
CA VAL A 56 -1.01 8.96 -8.53
C VAL A 56 -0.53 10.39 -8.86
N THR A 57 -1.26 11.07 -9.76
CA THR A 57 -0.98 12.45 -10.19
C THR A 57 -1.62 13.51 -9.31
N SER A 58 -2.77 13.21 -8.69
CA SER A 58 -3.42 14.05 -7.69
C SER A 58 -3.65 13.26 -6.39
N PRO A 59 -2.92 13.57 -5.30
CA PRO A 59 -3.09 12.87 -4.02
C PRO A 59 -4.41 13.23 -3.32
N PHE A 60 -5.11 14.26 -3.79
CA PHE A 60 -6.40 14.70 -3.28
C PHE A 60 -7.46 14.42 -4.34
N PHE A 61 -7.83 13.15 -4.50
CA PHE A 61 -9.13 12.88 -5.09
C PHE A 61 -10.17 13.44 -4.12
N THR A 62 -10.92 14.45 -4.57
CA THR A 62 -12.10 14.97 -3.88
C THR A 62 -13.22 13.95 -3.97
N THR A 63 -13.00 12.75 -3.46
CA THR A 63 -14.09 11.82 -3.18
C THR A 63 -14.64 12.20 -1.82
N ASN A 64 -15.95 12.43 -1.72
CA ASN A 64 -16.64 12.62 -0.43
C ASN A 64 -16.57 11.38 0.49
N ASN A 65 -15.82 10.35 0.09
CA ASN A 65 -15.64 9.09 0.81
C ASN A 65 -14.21 8.98 1.36
N PRO A 66 -14.04 8.32 2.52
CA PRO A 66 -12.73 8.03 3.08
C PRO A 66 -11.90 7.14 2.14
N VAL A 67 -10.62 7.47 1.99
CA VAL A 67 -9.65 6.71 1.17
C VAL A 67 -8.93 5.70 2.06
N PHE A 68 -8.85 4.46 1.59
CA PHE A 68 -8.13 3.39 2.29
C PHE A 68 -6.92 2.93 1.47
N TYR A 69 -5.77 2.88 2.13
CA TYR A 69 -4.52 2.40 1.58
C TYR A 69 -4.37 0.91 1.87
N LEU A 70 -4.01 0.14 0.85
CA LEU A 70 -3.76 -1.29 1.01
C LEU A 70 -2.48 -1.51 1.84
N PRO A 71 -2.50 -2.42 2.82
CA PRO A 71 -1.29 -2.82 3.51
C PRO A 71 -0.35 -3.49 2.51
N HIS A 72 0.89 -3.01 2.45
CA HIS A 72 1.90 -3.59 1.58
C HIS A 72 3.04 -4.18 2.41
N GLN A 73 3.34 -5.46 2.18
CA GLN A 73 4.37 -6.19 2.88
C GLN A 73 5.22 -6.98 1.88
N VAL A 74 6.55 -6.89 2.01
CA VAL A 74 7.42 -7.75 1.20
C VAL A 74 7.45 -9.14 1.80
N ILE A 75 7.23 -10.14 0.94
CA ILE A 75 7.43 -11.54 1.26
C ILE A 75 8.63 -12.00 0.43
N ILE A 76 9.69 -12.43 1.12
CA ILE A 76 10.87 -13.01 0.48
C ILE A 76 10.62 -14.50 0.40
N LYS A 77 10.60 -15.05 -0.81
CA LYS A 77 10.61 -16.50 -1.02
C LYS A 77 12.06 -16.92 -1.06
N ASN A 78 12.48 -17.75 -0.12
CA ASN A 78 13.74 -18.46 -0.25
C ASN A 78 13.48 -19.62 -1.23
N GLU A 79 14.31 -19.75 -2.26
CA GLU A 79 14.27 -20.93 -3.12
C GLU A 79 14.47 -22.17 -2.24
N SER A 80 13.55 -23.14 -2.35
CA SER A 80 13.63 -24.47 -1.74
C SER A 80 13.70 -25.50 -2.85
#